data_AF-A0A3A8KK16-F1
#
_entry.id   AF-A0A3A8KK16-F1
#
_cell.length_a   1.000
_cell.length_b   1.000
_cell.length_c   1.000
_cell.angle_alpha   90.00
_cell.angle_beta   90.00
_cell.angle_gamma   90.00
#
_symmetry.space_group_name_H-M   'P 1'
#
loop_
_entity.id
_entity.type
_entity.pdbx_description
1 polymer ?
#
loop_
_entity_poly.entity_id
_entity_poly.type
_entity_poly.pdbx_seq_one_letter_code
_entity_poly.pdbx_strand_id
1 'polypeptide(L)'
;MRASIVGGLAAMALMAVGCGAPVEQEEGPDLASQEATIPDCSGSPDSLIMYFKDASYSEQIGGRGCHCGWWESWGRTSTFQQYINEC
;
A
#
# COMPACT_ATOMS: atom_id res chain seq x y z
N MET A 1 35.33 -38.88 -34.42
CA MET A 1 35.79 -37.47 -34.40
C MET A 1 34.55 -36.63 -34.71
N ARG A 2 34.11 -35.69 -33.88
CA ARG A 2 34.81 -34.50 -33.40
C ARG A 2 34.43 -34.17 -31.96
N ALA A 3 35.44 -33.79 -31.19
CA ALA A 3 35.34 -33.23 -29.85
C ALA A 3 34.89 -31.75 -29.94
N SER A 4 34.16 -31.30 -28.92
CA SER A 4 34.08 -29.89 -28.54
C SER A 4 34.39 -29.77 -27.06
N ILE A 5 35.14 -28.70 -26.76
CA ILE A 5 36.06 -28.49 -25.66
C ILE A 5 35.56 -27.27 -24.86
N VAL A 6 35.73 -27.32 -23.53
CA VAL A 6 35.87 -26.16 -22.59
C VAL A 6 34.61 -25.32 -22.38
N GLY A 7 34.30 -24.80 -21.19
CA GLY A 7 34.99 -24.64 -19.91
C GLY A 7 33.97 -23.99 -18.96
N GLY A 8 34.23 -23.65 -17.72
CA GLY A 8 35.40 -23.65 -16.88
C GLY A 8 34.89 -23.28 -15.48
N LEU A 9 35.59 -23.75 -14.45
CA LEU A 9 35.25 -23.54 -13.04
C LEU A 9 35.39 -22.07 -12.62
N ALA A 10 34.56 -21.61 -11.69
CA ALA A 10 35.01 -20.80 -10.54
C ALA A 10 33.86 -20.58 -9.54
N ALA A 11 33.97 -21.25 -8.39
CA ALA A 11 33.19 -20.98 -7.19
C ALA A 11 33.96 -20.00 -6.31
N MET A 12 33.45 -18.81 -6.04
CA MET A 12 33.88 -17.87 -4.97
C MET A 12 32.74 -16.84 -4.81
N ALA A 13 32.34 -16.31 -3.65
CA ALA A 13 32.55 -16.60 -2.25
C ALA A 13 31.53 -15.71 -1.53
N LEU A 14 30.88 -16.23 -0.49
CA LEU A 14 30.06 -15.46 0.44
C LEU A 14 30.97 -14.47 1.19
N MET A 15 30.65 -13.18 1.14
CA MET A 15 31.17 -12.18 2.06
C MET A 15 30.00 -11.47 2.71
N ALA A 16 29.61 -12.01 3.87
CA ALA A 16 29.00 -11.19 4.92
C ALA A 16 30.11 -10.33 5.55
N VAL A 17 29.77 -9.09 5.91
CA VAL A 17 30.23 -8.29 7.07
C VAL A 17 30.14 -6.81 6.72
N GLY A 18 29.52 -6.04 7.61
CA GLY A 18 29.99 -4.68 7.90
C GLY A 18 29.02 -3.54 7.64
N CYS A 19 28.50 -2.99 8.74
CA CYS A 19 28.48 -1.56 9.06
C CYS A 19 28.12 -0.56 7.94
N GLY A 20 26.92 0.02 8.08
CA GLY A 20 26.52 1.36 7.62
C GLY A 20 27.35 2.03 6.53
N ALA A 21 26.79 2.06 5.34
CA ALA A 21 27.01 3.14 4.37
C ALA A 21 25.66 3.86 4.18
N PRO A 22 25.65 5.19 4.00
CA PRO A 22 24.42 5.94 3.87
C PRO A 22 23.73 5.45 2.60
N VAL A 23 22.49 4.98 2.73
CA VAL A 23 21.60 4.95 1.58
C VAL A 23 21.46 6.40 1.18
N GLU A 24 22.04 6.75 0.03
CA GLU A 24 21.70 7.94 -0.73
C GLU A 24 20.18 8.02 -0.67
N GLN A 25 19.67 9.03 0.03
CA GLN A 25 18.23 9.25 0.12
C GLN A 25 17.81 9.70 -1.27
N GLU A 26 17.58 8.72 -2.15
CA GLU A 26 16.76 8.87 -3.33
C GLU A 26 15.55 9.63 -2.82
N GLU A 27 15.37 10.86 -3.30
CA GLU A 27 14.21 11.69 -3.00
C GLU A 27 12.99 10.79 -3.21
N GLY A 28 12.43 10.32 -2.08
CA GLY A 28 11.29 9.42 -2.10
C GLY A 28 10.26 10.07 -3.00
N PRO A 29 9.57 9.29 -3.87
CA PRO A 29 8.70 9.85 -4.89
C PRO A 29 7.84 10.93 -4.26
N ASP A 30 7.84 12.14 -4.85
CA ASP A 30 7.08 13.28 -4.35
C ASP A 30 5.60 12.87 -4.22
N LEU A 31 5.22 12.43 -3.01
CA LEU A 31 3.88 11.92 -2.71
C LEU A 31 2.84 13.04 -2.73
N ALA A 32 3.29 14.30 -2.83
CA ALA A 32 2.44 15.48 -2.84
C ALA A 32 1.75 15.71 -4.19
N SER A 33 2.31 15.22 -5.30
CA SER A 33 1.73 15.43 -6.65
C SER A 33 0.87 14.28 -7.18
N GLN A 34 0.65 13.21 -6.41
CA GLN A 34 -0.21 12.11 -6.85
C GLN A 34 -1.67 12.39 -6.51
N GLU A 35 -2.37 13.05 -7.44
CA GLU A 35 -3.83 13.12 -7.43
C GLU A 35 -4.39 11.71 -7.63
N ALA A 36 -4.76 11.04 -6.54
CA ALA A 36 -5.44 9.76 -6.63
C ALA A 36 -6.79 9.95 -7.34
N THR A 37 -7.01 9.23 -8.45
CA THR A 37 -8.30 9.23 -9.15
C THR A 37 -9.41 8.87 -8.17
N ILE A 38 -10.36 9.79 -8.01
CA ILE A 38 -11.57 9.54 -7.22
C ILE A 38 -12.42 8.50 -7.98
N PRO A 39 -12.80 7.37 -7.35
CA PRO A 39 -13.62 6.37 -8.01
C PRO A 39 -15.05 6.86 -8.25
N ASP A 40 -15.67 6.37 -9.33
CA ASP A 40 -17.08 6.65 -9.65
C ASP A 40 -18.00 5.76 -8.80
N CYS A 41 -18.80 6.41 -7.97
CA CYS A 41 -19.76 5.74 -7.08
C CYS A 41 -21.18 5.70 -7.64
N SER A 42 -21.46 6.34 -8.79
CA SER A 42 -22.82 6.54 -9.31
C SER A 42 -23.58 5.24 -9.65
N GLY A 43 -22.86 4.16 -9.97
CA GLY A 43 -23.41 2.82 -10.22
C GLY A 43 -22.83 1.73 -9.34
N SER A 44 -22.06 2.11 -8.31
CA SER A 44 -21.39 1.18 -7.41
C SER A 44 -22.25 0.93 -6.16
N PRO A 45 -22.23 -0.28 -5.58
CA PRO A 45 -22.88 -0.51 -4.29
C PRO A 45 -22.23 0.34 -3.20
N ASP A 46 -23.02 0.66 -2.17
CA ASP A 46 -22.49 1.30 -0.97
C ASP A 46 -21.40 0.41 -0.34
N SER A 47 -20.26 1.04 -0.09
CA SER A 47 -19.03 0.39 0.36
C SER A 47 -18.25 1.31 1.31
N LEU A 48 -18.96 2.19 2.01
CA LEU A 48 -18.36 3.13 2.93
C LEU A 48 -17.80 2.39 4.15
N ILE A 49 -16.49 2.50 4.34
CA ILE A 49 -15.79 1.98 5.50
C ILE A 49 -15.67 3.11 6.53
N MET A 50 -16.19 2.88 7.73
CA MET A 50 -16.03 3.77 8.89
C MET A 50 -14.89 3.26 9.75
N TYR A 51 -13.92 4.13 10.07
CA TYR A 51 -12.77 3.79 10.89
C TYR A 51 -12.92 4.34 12.30
N PHE A 52 -12.53 3.54 13.29
CA PHE A 52 -12.67 3.84 14.71
C PHE A 52 -11.33 3.79 15.44
N LYS A 53 -11.24 4.46 16.57
CA LYS A 53 -10.03 4.54 17.39
C LYS A 53 -9.61 3.22 18.01
N ASP A 54 -10.58 2.39 18.41
CA ASP A 54 -10.36 1.15 19.14
C ASP A 54 -11.43 0.09 18.81
N ALA A 55 -11.22 -1.13 19.31
CA ALA A 55 -12.10 -2.29 19.06
C ALA A 55 -13.50 -2.16 19.71
N SER A 56 -13.71 -1.21 20.62
CA SER A 56 -15.03 -0.93 21.18
C SER A 56 -15.84 0.04 20.32
N TYR A 57 -15.25 0.51 19.21
CA TYR A 57 -15.86 1.48 18.30
C TYR A 57 -16.28 2.78 19.00
N SER A 58 -15.49 3.23 19.98
CA SER A 58 -15.84 4.35 20.87
C SER A 58 -15.89 5.71 20.19
N GLU A 59 -15.04 5.92 19.18
CA GLU A 59 -14.83 7.20 18.52
C GLU A 59 -14.55 6.95 17.03
N GLN A 60 -15.33 7.58 16.15
CA GLN A 60 -15.06 7.57 14.73
C GLN A 60 -13.89 8.51 14.42
N ILE A 61 -12.89 8.01 13.72
CA ILE A 61 -11.69 8.77 13.36
C ILE A 61 -11.55 9.03 11.86
N GLY A 62 -12.40 8.41 11.04
CA GLY A 62 -12.40 8.63 9.59
C GLY A 62 -13.41 7.76 8.85
N GLY A 63 -13.45 7.93 7.54
CA GLY A 63 -14.26 7.13 6.64
C GLY A 63 -13.73 7.19 5.21
N ARG A 64 -13.92 6.10 4.45
CA ARG A 64 -13.56 6.06 3.03
C ARG A 64 -14.40 5.02 2.28
N GLY A 65 -14.98 5.41 1.15
CA GLY A 65 -15.72 4.51 0.28
C GLY A 65 -16.86 5.20 -0.47
N CYS A 66 -17.64 4.41 -1.20
CA CYS A 66 -18.85 4.90 -1.85
C CYS A 66 -20.02 4.89 -0.87
N HIS A 67 -20.77 6.00 -0.82
CA HIS A 67 -22.00 6.12 -0.04
C HIS A 67 -23.02 6.96 -0.82
N CYS A 68 -24.25 6.46 -0.98
CA CYS A 68 -25.34 7.16 -1.66
C CYS A 68 -24.98 7.63 -3.10
N GLY A 69 -24.10 6.91 -3.79
CA GLY A 69 -23.62 7.29 -5.12
C GLY A 69 -22.46 8.30 -5.15
N TRP A 70 -21.93 8.67 -3.97
CA TRP A 70 -20.84 9.64 -3.83
C TRP A 70 -19.59 8.99 -3.23
N TRP A 71 -18.42 9.46 -3.65
CA TRP A 71 -17.17 9.09 -2.98
C TRP A 71 -16.98 9.96 -1.75
N GLU A 72 -16.80 9.32 -0.61
CA GLU A 72 -16.45 9.98 0.64
C GLU A 72 -15.06 9.55 1.10
N SER A 73 -14.27 10.50 1.61
CA SER A 73 -12.97 10.23 2.22
C SER A 73 -12.61 11.32 3.22
N TRP A 74 -12.43 10.94 4.49
CA TRP A 74 -12.03 11.86 5.55
C TRP A 74 -11.27 11.16 6.68
N GLY A 75 -10.54 11.96 7.46
CA GLY A 75 -9.91 11.50 8.69
C GLY A 75 -8.78 10.48 8.49
N ARG A 76 -8.66 9.55 9.44
CA ARG A 76 -7.61 8.52 9.51
C ARG A 76 -8.20 7.13 9.33
N THR A 77 -7.37 6.21 8.86
CA THR A 77 -7.72 4.78 8.81
C THR A 77 -7.27 4.07 10.09
N SER A 78 -7.90 2.93 10.38
CA SER A 78 -7.49 2.00 11.44
C SER A 78 -7.91 0.58 11.08
N THR A 79 -7.46 -0.39 11.86
CA THR A 79 -7.91 -1.79 11.76
C THR A 79 -9.31 -2.00 12.33
N PHE A 80 -9.82 -1.04 13.12
CA PHE A 80 -11.13 -1.12 13.74
C PHE A 80 -12.13 -0.43 12.81
N GLN A 81 -12.82 -1.23 12.01
CA GLN A 81 -13.65 -0.73 10.92
C GLN A 81 -15.03 -1.38 10.88
N GLN A 82 -16.01 -0.63 10.38
CA GLN A 82 -17.34 -1.14 10.06
C GLN A 82 -17.72 -0.73 8.64
N TYR A 83 -18.59 -1.53 8.00
CA TYR A 83 -19.11 -1.24 6.67
C TYR A 83 -20.52 -0.66 6.79
N ILE A 84 -20.73 0.49 6.16
CA ILE A 84 -22.04 1.06 5.93
C ILE A 84 -22.46 0.66 4.51
N ASN A 85 -23.49 -0.19 4.44
CA ASN A 85 -24.01 -0.73 3.18
C ASN A 85 -25.40 -0.17 2.84
N GLU A 86 -25.89 0.79 3.62
CA GLU A 86 -27.18 1.43 3.43
C GLU A 86 -27.05 2.94 3.53
N CYS A 87 -27.71 3.60 2.58
CA CYS A 87 -28.15 4.98 2.58
C CYS A 87 -29.68 4.97 2.79
#